data_AF-A0A1I3USB3-F1
#
_entry.id   AF-A0A1I3USB3-F1
#
_cell.length_a   1.000
_cell.length_b   1.000
_cell.length_c   1.000
_cell.angle_alpha   90.00
_cell.angle_beta   90.00
_cell.angle_gamma   90.00
#
_symmetry.space_group_name_H-M   'P 1'
#
loop_
_entity.id
_entity.type
_entity.pdbx_description
1 polymer ?
#
loop_
_entity_poly.entity_id
_entity_poly.type
_entity_poly.pdbx_seq_one_letter_code
_entity_poly.pdbx_strand_id
1 'polypeptide(L)'
;MSDSRKPIAPNEPIVTHLYTADPSAHVFEGKLYVYPSHDIDHDGPTNDNGDQYAMEDYHVLSFDEELKSCTDHGEALHVRDVPWASKQMWAPDAAFKNGRYYLFFPARDHDGIFRIGVATGDLPAGPFRAEPDCIPGSFSIDPAVFVDDDGRAYMYFGGLWGGQLEKWQTGEYVPDAAGPEPSAPALGPRVAELSGDLLSFRSAPTEIRIADEDGTPIVAGDEDRRYFEGPWMHKHNGLYYLSYSTGTTHKLVYAVSDNPLGPFAFKGTILTPVLGWTTHHSIVRYRDKWYLFYHDASLSGGVDHKRSVKFAELRYRDDGTIVTIDPYA
;
A
#
# COMPACT_ATOMS: atom_id res chain seq x y z
N MET A 1 20.51 12.13 -28.69
CA MET A 1 19.31 11.66 -29.41
C MET A 1 18.15 12.00 -28.49
N SER A 2 17.28 12.93 -28.87
CA SER A 2 16.13 13.30 -28.04
C SER A 2 15.13 12.15 -28.07
N ASP A 3 15.01 11.46 -26.95
CA ASP A 3 14.01 10.42 -26.76
C ASP A 3 12.61 11.07 -26.82
N SER A 4 11.90 10.85 -27.92
CA SER A 4 10.60 11.46 -28.22
C SER A 4 9.45 10.73 -27.52
N ARG A 5 9.61 10.42 -26.23
CA ARG A 5 8.54 9.83 -25.43
C ARG A 5 7.45 10.88 -25.18
N LYS A 6 6.19 10.51 -25.41
CA LYS A 6 5.01 11.33 -25.09
C LYS A 6 5.05 11.64 -23.59
N PRO A 7 4.85 12.91 -23.17
CA PRO A 7 4.75 13.24 -21.74
C PRO A 7 3.65 12.42 -21.06
N ILE A 8 3.94 11.92 -19.87
CA ILE A 8 2.97 11.25 -19.03
C ILE A 8 1.87 12.25 -18.66
N ALA A 9 0.62 11.82 -18.77
CA ALA A 9 -0.54 12.58 -18.38
C ALA A 9 -1.23 11.91 -17.18
N PRO A 10 -2.00 12.66 -16.36
CA PRO A 10 -2.85 12.05 -15.35
C PRO A 10 -3.76 10.98 -15.94
N ASN A 11 -4.08 9.94 -15.15
CA ASN A 11 -4.91 8.78 -15.52
C ASN A 11 -4.36 7.89 -16.66
N GLU A 12 -3.12 8.11 -17.09
CA GLU A 12 -2.41 7.26 -18.04
C GLU A 12 -1.34 6.41 -17.32
N PRO A 13 -0.99 5.20 -17.83
CA PRO A 13 0.10 4.41 -17.30
C PRO A 13 1.41 5.21 -17.20
N ILE A 14 2.04 5.20 -16.03
CA ILE A 14 3.29 5.95 -15.80
C ILE A 14 4.51 5.28 -16.46
N VAL A 15 4.41 3.97 -16.70
CA VAL A 15 5.32 3.13 -17.49
C VAL A 15 4.49 2.12 -18.27
N THR A 16 5.03 1.61 -19.38
CA THR A 16 4.33 0.64 -20.24
C THR A 16 5.19 -0.54 -20.65
N HIS A 17 6.48 -0.54 -20.32
CA HIS A 17 7.41 -1.63 -20.64
C HIS A 17 7.40 -2.76 -19.59
N LEU A 18 6.73 -2.56 -18.46
CA LEU A 18 6.47 -3.53 -17.40
C LEU A 18 5.09 -3.29 -16.78
N TYR A 19 4.50 -4.31 -16.17
CA TYR A 19 3.26 -4.18 -15.41
C TYR A 19 3.58 -3.79 -13.96
N THR A 20 2.89 -2.77 -13.46
CA THR A 20 3.14 -2.21 -12.12
C THR A 20 1.83 -2.12 -11.36
N ALA A 21 1.87 -2.37 -10.07
CA ALA A 21 0.73 -2.20 -9.19
C ALA A 21 1.10 -1.55 -7.86
N ASP A 22 0.10 -1.39 -7.00
CA ASP A 22 0.26 -1.06 -5.58
C ASP A 22 1.28 0.08 -5.30
N PRO A 23 1.07 1.28 -5.88
CA PRO A 23 2.11 2.30 -5.89
C PRO A 23 2.22 3.00 -4.55
N SER A 24 3.35 2.83 -3.87
CA SER A 24 3.74 3.66 -2.71
C SER A 24 4.60 4.84 -3.14
N ALA A 25 4.04 6.06 -3.12
CA ALA A 25 4.70 7.26 -3.62
C ALA A 25 5.26 8.14 -2.49
N HIS A 26 6.52 8.53 -2.62
CA HIS A 26 7.25 9.33 -1.63
C HIS A 26 8.04 10.47 -2.28
N VAL A 27 8.28 11.54 -1.51
CA VAL A 27 9.19 12.61 -1.91
C VAL A 27 10.50 12.44 -1.15
N PHE A 28 11.53 11.97 -1.85
CA PHE A 28 12.89 11.85 -1.32
C PHE A 28 13.84 12.71 -2.13
N GLU A 29 14.72 13.45 -1.44
CA GLU A 29 15.71 14.32 -2.09
C GLU A 29 15.07 15.35 -3.05
N GLY A 30 13.83 15.78 -2.77
CA GLY A 30 13.07 16.71 -3.61
C GLY A 30 12.48 16.09 -4.88
N LYS A 31 12.63 14.78 -5.08
CA LYS A 31 12.11 14.03 -6.23
C LYS A 31 11.02 13.05 -5.80
N LEU A 32 10.05 12.84 -6.68
CA LEU A 32 9.00 11.84 -6.47
C LEU A 32 9.51 10.45 -6.88
N TYR A 33 9.51 9.53 -5.93
CA TYR A 33 9.79 8.10 -6.11
C TYR A 33 8.51 7.29 -5.92
N VAL A 34 8.36 6.21 -6.68
CA VAL A 34 7.26 5.26 -6.54
C VAL A 34 7.85 3.86 -6.36
N TYR A 35 7.36 3.15 -5.36
CA TYR A 35 7.71 1.78 -5.01
C TYR A 35 6.50 0.89 -5.30
N PRO A 36 6.31 0.45 -6.56
CA PRO A 36 5.22 -0.43 -6.93
C PRO A 36 5.57 -1.92 -6.74
N SER A 37 4.55 -2.77 -6.71
CA SER A 37 4.71 -4.19 -7.07
C SER A 37 5.05 -4.32 -8.56
N HIS A 38 5.83 -5.34 -8.93
CA HIS A 38 6.07 -5.72 -10.33
C HIS A 38 5.25 -6.95 -10.70
N ASP A 39 4.13 -6.72 -11.38
CA ASP A 39 3.26 -7.77 -11.90
C ASP A 39 3.96 -8.52 -13.05
N ILE A 40 3.88 -9.86 -13.06
CA ILE A 40 4.56 -10.71 -14.06
C ILE A 40 3.56 -11.50 -14.90
N ASP A 41 3.98 -11.87 -16.11
CA ASP A 41 3.23 -12.75 -16.98
C ASP A 41 3.33 -14.21 -16.51
N HIS A 42 2.19 -14.86 -16.25
CA HIS A 42 2.13 -16.30 -15.98
C HIS A 42 0.74 -16.87 -16.31
N ASP A 43 0.65 -18.20 -16.46
CA ASP A 43 -0.59 -18.95 -16.72
C ASP A 43 -1.11 -19.68 -15.46
N GLY A 44 -0.85 -19.09 -14.29
CA GLY A 44 -1.22 -19.65 -12.99
C GLY A 44 -2.71 -19.54 -12.69
N PRO A 45 -3.20 -20.18 -11.62
CA PRO A 45 -4.60 -20.11 -11.25
C PRO A 45 -4.99 -18.72 -10.74
N THR A 46 -6.22 -18.29 -11.06
CA THR A 46 -6.89 -17.15 -10.43
C THR A 46 -7.82 -17.66 -9.33
N ASN A 47 -7.64 -17.18 -8.10
CA ASN A 47 -8.47 -17.56 -6.96
C ASN A 47 -8.46 -16.50 -5.84
N ASP A 48 -9.30 -16.70 -4.82
CA ASP A 48 -9.45 -15.78 -3.68
C ASP A 48 -8.25 -15.81 -2.72
N ASN A 49 -7.32 -16.77 -2.86
CA ASN A 49 -6.07 -16.79 -2.10
C ASN A 49 -5.01 -15.85 -2.69
N GLY A 50 -5.28 -15.27 -3.87
CA GLY A 50 -4.37 -14.38 -4.58
C GLY A 50 -3.20 -15.10 -5.25
N ASP A 51 -3.32 -16.38 -5.60
CA ASP A 51 -2.23 -17.14 -6.25
C ASP A 51 -1.84 -16.55 -7.62
N GLN A 52 -2.73 -15.78 -8.24
CA GLN A 52 -2.44 -15.00 -9.45
C GLN A 52 -1.50 -13.81 -9.22
N TYR A 53 -1.34 -13.34 -7.98
CA TYR A 53 -0.41 -12.28 -7.67
C TYR A 53 0.93 -12.91 -7.30
N ALA A 54 1.70 -13.26 -8.32
CA ALA A 54 2.91 -14.08 -8.23
C ALA A 54 4.22 -13.28 -8.36
N MET A 55 4.18 -11.97 -8.09
CA MET A 55 5.33 -11.07 -8.19
C MET A 55 6.56 -11.59 -7.44
N GLU A 56 7.74 -11.42 -8.02
CA GLU A 56 9.01 -11.97 -7.50
C GLU A 56 10.03 -10.90 -7.11
N ASP A 57 9.85 -9.66 -7.58
CA ASP A 57 10.79 -8.57 -7.40
C ASP A 57 10.09 -7.20 -7.33
N TYR A 58 10.89 -6.19 -7.02
CA TYR A 58 10.47 -4.79 -7.04
C TYR A 58 11.39 -3.97 -7.93
N HIS A 59 10.80 -3.09 -8.72
CA HIS A 59 11.49 -1.98 -9.37
C HIS A 59 11.21 -0.69 -8.62
N VAL A 60 12.16 0.26 -8.64
CA VAL A 60 11.90 1.63 -8.16
C VAL A 60 11.74 2.56 -9.34
N LEU A 61 10.69 3.37 -9.30
CA LEU A 61 10.41 4.39 -10.31
C LEU A 61 10.64 5.79 -9.74
N SER A 62 10.95 6.77 -10.60
CA SER A 62 10.99 8.17 -10.18
C SER A 62 10.61 9.11 -11.31
N PHE A 63 9.94 10.21 -10.97
CA PHE A 63 9.53 11.21 -11.94
C PHE A 63 10.58 12.31 -12.12
N ASP A 64 10.62 12.90 -13.30
CA ASP A 64 11.17 14.25 -13.44
C ASP A 64 10.37 15.27 -12.61
N GLU A 65 10.94 16.45 -12.48
CA GLU A 65 10.37 17.55 -11.69
C GLU A 65 8.97 18.00 -12.13
N GLU A 66 8.61 17.79 -13.39
CA GLU A 66 7.34 18.24 -13.97
C GLU A 66 6.29 17.13 -14.03
N LEU A 67 6.60 15.94 -13.51
CA LEU A 67 5.80 14.71 -13.61
C LEU A 67 5.47 14.31 -15.06
N LYS A 68 6.36 14.65 -16.01
CA LYS A 68 6.19 14.39 -17.45
C LYS A 68 6.91 13.15 -17.93
N SER A 69 7.91 12.69 -17.20
CA SER A 69 8.64 11.47 -17.53
C SER A 69 8.94 10.67 -16.28
N CYS A 70 8.91 9.35 -16.42
CA CYS A 70 9.19 8.40 -15.35
C CYS A 70 10.42 7.58 -15.73
N THR A 71 11.38 7.49 -14.81
CA THR A 71 12.58 6.67 -14.92
C THR A 71 12.37 5.41 -14.10
N ASP A 72 12.53 4.27 -14.74
CA ASP A 72 12.69 2.97 -14.09
C ASP A 72 14.17 2.77 -13.75
N HIS A 73 14.49 2.56 -12.47
CA HIS A 73 15.85 2.35 -11.98
C HIS A 73 16.30 0.89 -12.02
N GLY A 74 15.43 -0.01 -12.48
CA GLY A 74 15.68 -1.45 -12.53
C GLY A 74 15.29 -2.19 -11.26
N GLU A 75 15.61 -3.49 -11.23
CA GLU A 75 15.37 -4.38 -10.11
C GLU A 75 16.11 -3.87 -8.85
N ALA A 76 15.34 -3.55 -7.82
CA ALA A 76 15.83 -3.02 -6.55
C ALA A 76 15.91 -4.08 -5.46
N LEU A 77 15.07 -5.11 -5.52
CA LEU A 77 15.09 -6.29 -4.64
C LEU A 77 14.34 -7.45 -5.30
N HIS A 78 14.84 -8.67 -5.20
CA HIS A 78 14.18 -9.89 -5.68
C HIS A 78 14.07 -10.92 -4.55
N VAL A 79 12.98 -11.71 -4.54
CA VAL A 79 12.73 -12.77 -3.54
C VAL A 79 13.89 -13.77 -3.39
N ARG A 80 14.65 -14.04 -4.46
CA ARG A 80 15.83 -14.93 -4.41
C ARG A 80 16.93 -14.45 -3.45
N ASP A 81 16.94 -13.15 -3.16
CA ASP A 81 17.90 -12.50 -2.27
C ASP A 81 17.30 -12.24 -0.86
N VAL A 82 16.10 -12.76 -0.58
CA VAL A 82 15.41 -12.68 0.72
C VAL A 82 15.37 -14.07 1.37
N PRO A 83 16.25 -14.38 2.33
CA PRO A 83 16.43 -15.76 2.83
C PRO A 83 15.18 -16.41 3.44
N TRP A 84 14.37 -15.61 4.15
CA TRP A 84 13.19 -16.10 4.86
C TRP A 84 11.95 -16.25 3.96
N ALA A 85 11.92 -15.59 2.80
CA ALA A 85 10.77 -15.54 1.91
C ALA A 85 10.82 -16.67 0.86
N SER A 86 9.65 -17.18 0.49
CA SER A 86 9.50 -18.23 -0.50
C SER A 86 8.91 -17.74 -1.82
N LYS A 87 7.94 -16.81 -1.79
CA LYS A 87 7.23 -16.29 -2.97
C LYS A 87 6.37 -15.06 -2.64
N GLN A 88 5.80 -14.46 -3.70
CA GLN A 88 4.74 -13.45 -3.67
C GLN A 88 5.15 -12.15 -2.96
N MET A 89 6.03 -11.40 -3.61
CA MET A 89 6.48 -10.05 -3.19
C MET A 89 5.36 -9.03 -3.49
N TRP A 90 4.41 -8.89 -2.55
CA TRP A 90 3.20 -8.05 -2.69
C TRP A 90 3.47 -6.56 -2.39
N ALA A 91 2.42 -5.73 -2.27
CA ALA A 91 2.51 -4.27 -2.15
C ALA A 91 3.60 -3.78 -1.17
N PRO A 92 4.67 -3.13 -1.64
CA PRO A 92 5.74 -2.63 -0.77
C PRO A 92 5.49 -1.18 -0.36
N ASP A 93 6.30 -0.69 0.59
CA ASP A 93 6.42 0.73 0.90
C ASP A 93 7.84 1.09 1.32
N ALA A 94 8.19 2.38 1.30
CA ALA A 94 9.51 2.86 1.67
C ALA A 94 9.48 3.95 2.75
N ALA A 95 10.57 4.07 3.49
CA ALA A 95 10.79 5.19 4.40
C ALA A 95 12.25 5.65 4.37
N PHE A 96 12.47 6.91 4.76
CA PHE A 96 13.82 7.45 4.97
C PHE A 96 13.98 7.87 6.43
N LYS A 97 15.01 7.34 7.09
CA LYS A 97 15.33 7.70 8.48
C LYS A 97 16.79 7.46 8.80
N ASN A 98 17.39 8.34 9.60
CA ASN A 98 18.80 8.22 10.03
C ASN A 98 19.79 8.06 8.86
N GLY A 99 19.55 8.74 7.74
CA GLY A 99 20.44 8.71 6.58
C GLY A 99 20.38 7.42 5.75
N ARG A 100 19.36 6.57 5.96
CA ARG A 100 19.17 5.32 5.21
C ARG A 100 17.76 5.23 4.66
N TYR A 101 17.63 4.53 3.54
CA TYR A 101 16.37 4.14 2.94
C TYR A 101 16.00 2.73 3.36
N TYR A 102 14.73 2.52 3.64
CA TYR A 102 14.16 1.25 4.05
C TYR A 102 13.04 0.91 3.06
N LEU A 103 13.06 -0.31 2.53
CA LEU A 103 11.98 -0.89 1.74
C LEU A 103 11.30 -1.96 2.60
N PHE A 104 10.05 -1.74 2.95
CA PHE A 104 9.20 -2.69 3.66
C PHE A 104 8.39 -3.46 2.65
N PHE A 105 8.31 -4.78 2.82
CA PHE A 105 7.69 -5.62 1.82
C PHE A 105 7.02 -6.86 2.44
N PRO A 106 5.81 -7.22 2.00
CA PRO A 106 5.15 -8.45 2.37
C PRO A 106 5.56 -9.59 1.44
N ALA A 107 5.85 -10.76 2.01
CA ALA A 107 6.08 -11.99 1.26
C ALA A 107 5.66 -13.20 2.09
N ARG A 108 5.36 -14.33 1.44
CA ARG A 108 5.11 -15.58 2.15
C ARG A 108 6.43 -16.18 2.62
N ASP A 109 6.47 -16.64 3.87
CA ASP A 109 7.57 -17.46 4.38
C ASP A 109 7.49 -18.91 3.80
N HIS A 110 8.42 -19.77 4.21
CA HIS A 110 8.47 -21.17 3.75
C HIS A 110 7.32 -22.05 4.26
N ASP A 111 6.56 -21.59 5.26
CA ASP A 111 5.33 -22.23 5.74
C ASP A 111 4.08 -21.69 5.01
N GLY A 112 4.26 -20.79 4.05
CA GLY A 112 3.18 -20.16 3.28
C GLY A 112 2.44 -19.06 4.03
N ILE A 113 2.99 -18.55 5.13
CA ILE A 113 2.39 -17.51 5.97
C ILE A 113 2.97 -16.16 5.56
N PHE A 114 2.11 -15.17 5.32
CA PHE A 114 2.56 -13.82 5.03
C PHE A 114 3.23 -13.17 6.25
N ARG A 115 4.42 -12.63 6.00
CA ARG A 115 5.22 -11.81 6.92
C ARG A 115 5.64 -10.52 6.22
N ILE A 116 6.10 -9.56 7.00
CA ILE A 116 6.64 -8.30 6.47
C ILE A 116 8.14 -8.27 6.75
N GLY A 117 8.95 -8.13 5.71
CA GLY A 117 10.38 -7.88 5.80
C GLY A 117 10.73 -6.42 5.67
N VAL A 118 12.00 -6.13 5.91
CA VAL A 118 12.61 -4.83 5.64
C VAL A 118 13.95 -5.07 4.94
N ALA A 119 14.23 -4.23 3.95
CA ALA A 119 15.51 -4.16 3.26
C ALA A 119 16.05 -2.74 3.35
N THR A 120 17.38 -2.58 3.36
CA THR A 120 18.03 -1.29 3.54
C THR A 120 18.90 -0.91 2.35
N GLY A 121 18.96 0.39 2.04
CA GLY A 121 19.77 0.94 0.95
C GLY A 121 20.29 2.34 1.27
N ASP A 122 21.32 2.76 0.55
CA ASP A 122 21.93 4.09 0.70
C ASP A 122 21.30 5.13 -0.24
N LEU A 123 20.54 4.68 -1.25
CA LEU A 123 19.87 5.52 -2.25
C LEU A 123 18.37 5.22 -2.27
N PRO A 124 17.51 6.21 -2.59
CA PRO A 124 16.07 5.97 -2.71
C PRO A 124 15.73 4.97 -3.82
N ALA A 125 16.56 4.89 -4.87
CA ALA A 125 16.40 3.95 -5.97
C ALA A 125 16.88 2.53 -5.66
N GLY A 126 17.48 2.29 -4.48
CA GLY A 126 18.17 1.04 -4.18
C GLY A 126 19.52 0.90 -4.92
N PRO A 127 20.00 -0.34 -5.13
CA PRO A 127 19.37 -1.59 -4.71
C PRO A 127 19.28 -1.70 -3.18
N PHE A 128 18.36 -2.52 -2.69
CA PHE A 128 18.16 -2.77 -1.27
C PHE A 128 18.70 -4.14 -0.86
N ARG A 129 19.24 -4.23 0.35
CA ARG A 129 19.67 -5.47 0.97
C ARG A 129 18.68 -5.89 2.05
N ALA A 130 18.00 -7.01 1.84
CA ALA A 130 17.06 -7.56 2.82
C ALA A 130 17.75 -7.96 4.12
N GLU A 131 17.06 -7.74 5.23
CA GLU A 131 17.38 -8.42 6.48
C GLU A 131 17.14 -9.93 6.33
N PRO A 132 17.94 -10.78 7.00
CA PRO A 132 17.86 -12.23 6.84
C PRO A 132 16.56 -12.83 7.39
N ASP A 133 15.89 -12.12 8.29
CA ASP A 133 14.64 -12.51 8.93
C ASP A 133 13.55 -11.44 8.68
N CYS A 134 12.28 -11.86 8.74
CA CYS A 134 11.15 -10.92 8.73
C CYS A 134 11.11 -10.08 10.02
N ILE A 135 10.35 -8.97 10.01
CA ILE A 135 10.13 -8.13 11.19
C ILE A 135 9.47 -9.00 12.29
N PRO A 136 10.08 -9.12 13.48
CA PRO A 136 9.53 -9.93 14.55
C PRO A 136 8.12 -9.48 14.95
N GLY A 137 7.17 -10.42 14.97
CA GLY A 137 5.76 -10.15 15.26
C GLY A 137 4.97 -9.58 14.09
N SER A 138 5.56 -9.48 12.89
CA SER A 138 4.81 -9.15 11.68
C SER A 138 4.01 -10.32 11.15
N PHE A 139 2.93 -9.98 10.45
CA PHE A 139 2.03 -10.91 9.79
C PHE A 139 1.23 -10.17 8.72
N SER A 140 0.53 -10.92 7.88
CA SER A 140 -0.30 -10.34 6.81
C SER A 140 0.53 -9.48 5.84
N ILE A 141 -0.12 -8.55 5.15
CA ILE A 141 0.41 -7.89 3.96
C ILE A 141 0.39 -6.36 4.06
N ASP A 142 0.73 -5.68 2.96
CA ASP A 142 0.51 -4.26 2.71
C ASP A 142 1.02 -3.30 3.78
N PRO A 143 2.34 -3.31 4.09
CA PRO A 143 2.94 -2.31 4.94
C PRO A 143 2.84 -0.91 4.31
N ALA A 144 2.41 0.07 5.11
CA ALA A 144 2.62 1.49 4.85
C ALA A 144 3.29 2.12 6.08
N VAL A 145 4.46 2.73 5.86
CA VAL A 145 5.29 3.33 6.90
C VAL A 145 5.19 4.85 6.84
N PHE A 146 4.58 5.39 7.89
CA PHE A 146 4.42 6.82 8.08
C PHE A 146 5.43 7.32 9.11
N VAL A 147 6.33 8.19 8.68
CA VAL A 147 7.23 8.95 9.56
C VAL A 147 6.55 10.27 9.91
N ASP A 148 6.16 10.41 11.16
CA ASP A 148 5.42 11.57 11.66
C ASP A 148 6.34 12.78 11.88
N ASP A 149 5.74 13.96 12.03
CA ASP A 149 6.43 15.23 12.21
C ASP A 149 7.27 15.26 13.50
N ASP A 150 6.97 14.41 14.48
CA ASP A 150 7.73 14.23 15.72
C ASP A 150 8.92 13.26 15.59
N GLY A 151 9.11 12.67 14.39
CA GLY A 151 10.17 11.73 14.08
C GLY A 151 9.89 10.28 14.51
N ARG A 152 8.73 9.98 15.10
CA ARG A 152 8.26 8.61 15.30
C ARG A 152 7.83 8.02 13.97
N ALA A 153 7.92 6.70 13.86
CA ALA A 153 7.55 5.99 12.65
C ALA A 153 6.56 4.89 13.01
N TYR A 154 5.50 4.76 12.23
CA TYR A 154 4.45 3.78 12.44
C TYR A 154 4.28 2.97 11.16
N MET A 155 4.23 1.65 11.30
CA MET A 155 3.80 0.77 10.21
C MET A 155 2.32 0.45 10.38
N TYR A 156 1.56 0.76 9.34
CA TYR A 156 0.17 0.34 9.15
C TYR A 156 0.19 -0.87 8.21
N PHE A 157 -0.56 -1.93 8.51
CA PHE A 157 -0.53 -3.12 7.65
C PHE A 157 -1.77 -4.00 7.83
N GLY A 158 -1.94 -4.95 6.92
CA GLY A 158 -2.92 -6.03 6.99
C GLY A 158 -3.80 -6.11 5.75
N GLY A 159 -4.22 -7.29 5.37
CA GLY A 159 -5.18 -7.51 4.29
C GLY A 159 -6.05 -8.73 4.55
N LEU A 160 -7.34 -8.61 4.31
CA LEU A 160 -8.29 -9.73 4.42
C LEU A 160 -8.04 -10.78 3.32
N TRP A 161 -8.69 -11.93 3.44
CA TRP A 161 -8.70 -12.99 2.42
C TRP A 161 -7.27 -13.50 2.12
N GLY A 162 -6.78 -13.36 0.88
CA GLY A 162 -5.44 -13.75 0.48
C GLY A 162 -4.33 -13.17 1.37
N GLY A 163 -4.57 -12.00 1.97
CA GLY A 163 -3.67 -11.33 2.93
C GLY A 163 -3.66 -11.92 4.33
N GLN A 164 -4.55 -12.87 4.65
CA GLN A 164 -4.56 -13.68 5.87
C GLN A 164 -4.84 -12.92 7.19
N LEU A 165 -5.28 -11.67 7.18
CA LEU A 165 -5.48 -10.89 8.40
C LEU A 165 -6.49 -11.54 9.38
N GLU A 166 -7.57 -12.13 8.87
CA GLU A 166 -8.55 -12.84 9.70
C GLU A 166 -7.96 -14.08 10.41
N LYS A 167 -6.82 -14.58 9.94
CA LYS A 167 -6.11 -15.73 10.53
C LYS A 167 -5.34 -15.38 11.79
N TRP A 168 -5.25 -14.09 12.15
CA TRP A 168 -4.42 -13.58 13.25
C TRP A 168 -5.22 -12.97 14.41
N GLN A 169 -6.53 -13.22 14.49
CA GLN A 169 -7.42 -12.62 15.50
C GLN A 169 -7.05 -12.97 16.95
N THR A 170 -6.32 -14.08 17.18
CA THR A 170 -5.91 -14.54 18.51
C THR A 170 -4.49 -14.11 18.89
N GLY A 171 -3.75 -13.45 17.98
CA GLY A 171 -2.31 -13.21 18.10
C GLY A 171 -1.43 -14.37 17.61
N GLU A 172 -2.04 -15.49 17.20
CA GLU A 172 -1.37 -16.64 16.57
C GLU A 172 -2.04 -16.95 15.22
N TYR A 173 -1.31 -17.60 14.31
CA TYR A 173 -1.85 -17.99 13.01
C TYR A 173 -2.80 -19.19 13.15
N VAL A 174 -4.06 -18.99 12.79
CA VAL A 174 -5.09 -20.02 12.77
C VAL A 174 -5.58 -20.19 11.32
N PRO A 175 -5.09 -21.22 10.58
CA PRO A 175 -5.33 -21.36 9.13
C PRO A 175 -6.81 -21.33 8.73
N ASP A 176 -7.68 -21.93 9.54
CA ASP A 176 -9.11 -22.07 9.26
C ASP A 176 -9.98 -20.99 9.92
N ALA A 177 -9.37 -19.98 10.56
CA ALA A 177 -10.15 -18.91 11.17
C ALA A 177 -10.95 -18.13 10.12
N ALA A 178 -12.25 -17.96 10.36
CA ALA A 178 -13.11 -17.13 9.54
C ALA A 178 -13.06 -15.67 10.00
N GLY A 179 -13.44 -14.76 9.10
CA GLY A 179 -13.70 -13.37 9.47
C GLY A 179 -14.89 -13.23 10.43
N PRO A 180 -15.08 -12.04 11.03
CA PRO A 180 -16.22 -11.76 11.89
C PRO A 180 -17.56 -11.91 11.13
N GLU A 181 -18.61 -12.29 11.86
CA GLU A 181 -19.99 -12.32 11.35
C GLU A 181 -20.43 -10.93 10.82
N PRO A 182 -21.34 -10.85 9.83
CA PRO A 182 -21.71 -9.58 9.19
C PRO A 182 -22.17 -8.46 10.15
N SER A 183 -22.79 -8.81 11.28
CA SER A 183 -23.26 -7.85 12.29
C SER A 183 -22.20 -7.47 13.34
N ALA A 184 -21.07 -8.18 13.39
CA ALA A 184 -19.98 -7.87 14.29
C ALA A 184 -19.09 -6.75 13.72
N PRO A 185 -18.31 -6.03 14.55
CA PRO A 185 -17.33 -5.08 14.05
C PRO A 185 -16.39 -5.71 13.02
N ALA A 186 -16.13 -4.99 11.93
CA ALA A 186 -15.15 -5.40 10.94
C ALA A 186 -13.73 -5.40 11.54
N LEU A 187 -12.87 -6.26 11.03
CA LEU A 187 -11.43 -6.18 11.32
C LEU A 187 -10.87 -4.90 10.70
N GLY A 188 -10.03 -4.19 11.45
CA GLY A 188 -9.30 -3.01 10.96
C GLY A 188 -7.85 -3.32 10.60
N PRO A 189 -7.11 -2.36 10.02
CA PRO A 189 -5.68 -2.51 9.85
C PRO A 189 -4.98 -2.61 11.20
N ARG A 190 -3.75 -3.12 11.17
CA ARG A 190 -2.85 -3.13 12.32
C ARG A 190 -1.93 -1.92 12.26
N VAL A 191 -1.52 -1.45 13.43
CA VAL A 191 -0.51 -0.40 13.58
C VAL A 191 0.47 -0.77 14.65
N ALA A 192 1.75 -0.54 14.38
CA ALA A 192 2.83 -0.67 15.35
C ALA A 192 3.81 0.48 15.20
N GLU A 193 4.27 1.03 16.32
CA GLU A 193 5.41 1.95 16.29
C GLU A 193 6.70 1.16 16.01
N LEU A 194 7.49 1.66 15.07
CA LEU A 194 8.78 1.09 14.70
C LEU A 194 9.90 1.52 15.66
N SER A 195 10.90 0.67 15.80
CA SER A 195 12.15 0.92 16.53
C SER A 195 12.91 2.13 15.95
N GLY A 196 13.93 2.61 16.66
CA GLY A 196 14.73 3.75 16.18
C GLY A 196 15.43 3.50 14.84
N ASP A 197 15.78 2.24 14.57
CA ASP A 197 16.41 1.75 13.34
C ASP A 197 15.41 1.20 12.31
N LEU A 198 14.10 1.23 12.62
CA LEU A 198 13.01 0.72 11.78
C LEU A 198 13.07 -0.78 11.43
N LEU A 199 13.91 -1.57 12.11
CA LEU A 199 14.06 -3.00 11.82
C LEU A 199 13.12 -3.90 12.65
N SER A 200 12.43 -3.35 13.64
CA SER A 200 11.50 -4.08 14.50
C SER A 200 10.36 -3.20 15.02
N PHE A 201 9.33 -3.82 15.59
CA PHE A 201 8.30 -3.10 16.32
C PHE A 201 8.74 -2.81 17.77
N ARG A 202 8.41 -1.63 18.29
CA ARG A 202 8.62 -1.28 19.71
C ARG A 202 7.64 -1.99 20.65
N SER A 203 6.46 -2.31 20.14
CA SER A 203 5.40 -3.00 20.85
C SER A 203 4.64 -3.89 19.89
N ALA A 204 3.90 -4.86 20.43
CA ALA A 204 3.00 -5.68 19.63
C ALA A 204 2.05 -4.79 18.80
N PRO A 205 1.77 -5.14 17.53
CA PRO A 205 0.80 -4.43 16.72
C PRO A 205 -0.58 -4.39 17.38
N THR A 206 -1.24 -3.25 17.29
CA THR A 206 -2.61 -3.04 17.77
C THR A 206 -3.56 -2.83 16.61
N GLU A 207 -4.82 -3.21 16.76
CA GLU A 207 -5.85 -2.97 15.76
C GLU A 207 -6.35 -1.52 15.77
N ILE A 208 -6.44 -0.92 14.59
CA ILE A 208 -7.10 0.37 14.39
C ILE A 208 -8.60 0.17 14.29
N ARG A 209 -9.35 0.95 15.08
CA ARG A 209 -10.81 0.99 14.99
C ARG A 209 -11.26 2.04 13.98
N ILE A 210 -12.17 1.63 13.09
CA ILE A 210 -12.84 2.50 12.14
C ILE A 210 -14.32 2.52 12.49
N ALA A 211 -14.88 3.73 12.62
CA ALA A 211 -16.26 3.97 12.99
C ALA A 211 -16.92 4.94 12.00
N ASP A 212 -18.25 5.02 12.01
CA ASP A 212 -18.96 6.12 11.37
C ASP A 212 -18.79 7.44 12.14
N GLU A 213 -19.41 8.52 11.65
CA GLU A 213 -19.29 9.85 12.26
C GLU A 213 -19.91 9.94 13.67
N ASP A 214 -20.83 9.03 14.01
CA ASP A 214 -21.45 8.93 15.32
C ASP A 214 -20.62 8.06 16.29
N GLY A 215 -19.51 7.49 15.83
CA GLY A 215 -18.63 6.63 16.61
C GLY A 215 -19.07 5.17 16.68
N THR A 216 -20.05 4.75 15.87
CA THR A 216 -20.47 3.36 15.77
C THR A 216 -19.46 2.58 14.93
N PRO A 217 -18.91 1.45 15.41
CA PRO A 217 -17.97 0.65 14.62
C PRO A 217 -18.57 0.22 13.28
N ILE A 218 -17.78 0.33 12.21
CA ILE A 218 -18.15 -0.25 10.92
C ILE A 218 -18.21 -1.78 11.07
N VAL A 219 -19.31 -2.39 10.63
CA VAL A 219 -19.55 -3.84 10.77
C VAL A 219 -19.04 -4.61 9.56
N ALA A 220 -18.76 -5.90 9.73
CA ALA A 220 -18.17 -6.75 8.69
C ALA A 220 -19.02 -6.86 7.42
N GLY A 221 -20.35 -6.76 7.54
CA GLY A 221 -21.28 -6.77 6.41
C GLY A 221 -21.37 -5.44 5.64
N ASP A 222 -20.72 -4.38 6.12
CA ASP A 222 -20.72 -3.06 5.47
C ASP A 222 -19.55 -2.95 4.49
N GLU A 223 -19.60 -3.74 3.42
CA GLU A 223 -18.51 -3.89 2.43
C GLU A 223 -18.16 -2.61 1.67
N ASP A 224 -19.03 -1.60 1.68
CA ASP A 224 -18.77 -0.30 1.08
C ASP A 224 -17.84 0.58 1.93
N ARG A 225 -17.70 0.26 3.23
CA ARG A 225 -16.96 1.08 4.19
C ARG A 225 -15.91 0.31 4.98
N ARG A 226 -16.10 -1.00 5.21
CA ARG A 226 -15.16 -1.80 6.00
C ARG A 226 -13.79 -1.88 5.32
N TYR A 227 -12.78 -2.02 6.16
CA TYR A 227 -11.42 -2.28 5.72
C TYR A 227 -11.34 -3.59 4.92
N PHE A 228 -10.48 -3.63 3.92
CA PHE A 228 -10.07 -4.86 3.24
C PHE A 228 -8.55 -4.99 3.20
N GLU A 229 -7.85 -4.06 2.57
CA GLU A 229 -6.38 -4.10 2.41
C GLU A 229 -5.80 -2.71 2.08
N GLY A 230 -4.48 -2.63 1.84
CA GLY A 230 -3.79 -1.43 1.36
C GLY A 230 -3.97 -0.19 2.23
N PRO A 231 -3.63 -0.22 3.53
CA PRO A 231 -3.73 0.95 4.37
C PRO A 231 -2.70 1.98 3.93
N TRP A 232 -3.08 3.26 3.87
CA TRP A 232 -2.17 4.36 3.63
C TRP A 232 -2.45 5.50 4.60
N MET A 233 -1.39 6.05 5.19
CA MET A 233 -1.46 7.14 6.16
C MET A 233 -0.81 8.40 5.61
N HIS A 234 -1.52 9.53 5.69
CA HIS A 234 -0.94 10.86 5.46
C HIS A 234 -1.54 11.88 6.42
N LYS A 235 -0.85 13.02 6.60
CA LYS A 235 -1.35 14.15 7.38
C LYS A 235 -1.78 15.31 6.49
N HIS A 236 -2.93 15.88 6.81
CA HIS A 236 -3.43 17.11 6.19
C HIS A 236 -4.06 18.00 7.26
N ASN A 237 -3.64 19.26 7.33
CA ASN A 237 -4.10 20.25 8.31
C ASN A 237 -4.07 19.76 9.78
N GLY A 238 -3.03 19.00 10.15
CA GLY A 238 -2.84 18.49 11.51
C GLY A 238 -3.64 17.24 11.86
N LEU A 239 -4.45 16.72 10.94
CA LEU A 239 -5.20 15.47 11.10
C LEU A 239 -4.56 14.32 10.34
N TYR A 240 -4.81 13.10 10.81
CA TYR A 240 -4.36 11.84 10.23
C TYR A 240 -5.46 11.27 9.35
N TYR A 241 -5.13 10.95 8.11
CA TYR A 241 -6.02 10.38 7.12
C TYR A 241 -5.60 8.95 6.84
N LEU A 242 -6.36 8.01 7.38
CA LEU A 242 -6.25 6.60 7.05
C LEU A 242 -7.11 6.33 5.82
N SER A 243 -6.48 5.94 4.73
CA SER A 243 -7.14 5.55 3.48
C SER A 243 -6.86 4.09 3.17
N TYR A 244 -7.78 3.41 2.50
CA TYR A 244 -7.69 1.96 2.29
C TYR A 244 -8.61 1.48 1.16
N SER A 245 -8.33 0.28 0.66
CA SER A 245 -9.18 -0.44 -0.28
C SER A 245 -10.32 -1.16 0.44
N THR A 246 -11.48 -1.22 -0.20
CA THR A 246 -12.66 -1.97 0.28
C THR A 246 -12.76 -3.37 -0.34
N GLY A 247 -11.84 -3.76 -1.23
CA GLY A 247 -11.80 -5.09 -1.85
C GLY A 247 -12.98 -5.35 -2.77
N THR A 248 -13.98 -6.11 -2.29
CA THR A 248 -15.15 -6.58 -3.06
C THR A 248 -16.04 -5.47 -3.62
N THR A 249 -15.92 -4.23 -3.12
CA THR A 249 -16.63 -3.06 -3.66
C THR A 249 -15.72 -2.13 -4.46
N HIS A 250 -14.45 -2.48 -4.61
CA HIS A 250 -13.46 -1.89 -5.53
C HIS A 250 -13.22 -0.39 -5.36
N LYS A 251 -13.46 0.18 -4.16
CA LYS A 251 -13.27 1.60 -3.87
C LYS A 251 -12.01 1.84 -3.06
N LEU A 252 -11.49 3.05 -3.20
CA LEU A 252 -10.61 3.64 -2.19
C LEU A 252 -11.42 4.57 -1.33
N VAL A 253 -11.36 4.37 -0.02
CA VAL A 253 -12.10 5.16 0.97
C VAL A 253 -11.14 5.72 2.02
N TYR A 254 -11.63 6.63 2.86
CA TYR A 254 -10.84 7.21 3.93
C TYR A 254 -11.63 7.51 5.20
N ALA A 255 -10.88 7.55 6.28
CA ALA A 255 -11.31 7.90 7.62
C ALA A 255 -10.27 8.84 8.26
N VAL A 256 -10.70 9.68 9.21
CA VAL A 256 -9.88 10.77 9.76
C VAL A 256 -9.83 10.68 11.29
N SER A 257 -8.68 11.00 11.88
CA SER A 257 -8.44 11.09 13.32
C SER A 257 -7.48 12.23 13.65
N ASP A 258 -7.44 12.64 14.91
CA ASP A 258 -6.39 13.51 15.47
C ASP A 258 -5.24 12.71 16.11
N ASN A 259 -5.32 11.37 16.07
CA ASN A 259 -4.34 10.44 16.64
C ASN A 259 -3.89 9.43 15.56
N PRO A 260 -2.57 9.19 15.37
CA PRO A 260 -2.08 8.21 14.40
C PRO A 260 -2.55 6.77 14.70
N LEU A 261 -2.98 6.48 15.93
CA LEU A 261 -3.51 5.18 16.36
C LEU A 261 -5.04 5.11 16.33
N GLY A 262 -5.72 6.18 15.93
CA GLY A 262 -7.17 6.27 15.88
C GLY A 262 -7.84 6.48 17.26
N PRO A 263 -9.15 6.16 17.38
CA PRO A 263 -10.02 5.64 16.32
C PRO A 263 -10.19 6.61 15.15
N PHE A 264 -10.50 6.10 13.97
CA PHE A 264 -10.74 6.90 12.76
C PHE A 264 -12.23 6.94 12.43
N ALA A 265 -12.75 8.14 12.17
CA ALA A 265 -14.13 8.35 11.70
C ALA A 265 -14.17 8.34 10.18
N PHE A 266 -14.94 7.42 9.59
CA PHE A 266 -15.13 7.27 8.15
C PHE A 266 -15.68 8.56 7.53
N LYS A 267 -15.14 8.95 6.36
CA LYS A 267 -15.52 10.20 5.68
C LYS A 267 -16.04 10.02 4.27
N GLY A 268 -15.60 9.01 3.52
CA GLY A 268 -16.15 8.76 2.20
C GLY A 268 -15.18 8.13 1.21
N THR A 269 -15.52 8.25 -0.07
CA THR A 269 -14.80 7.65 -1.19
C THR A 269 -13.80 8.63 -1.79
N ILE A 270 -12.54 8.18 -1.95
CA ILE A 270 -11.49 8.87 -2.68
C ILE A 270 -11.56 8.54 -4.17
N LEU A 271 -11.66 7.25 -4.52
CA LEU A 271 -11.63 6.77 -5.90
C LEU A 271 -12.77 5.76 -6.13
N THR A 272 -13.53 5.95 -7.21
CA THR A 272 -14.53 4.98 -7.67
C THR A 272 -13.87 3.76 -8.34
N PRO A 273 -14.60 2.66 -8.58
CA PRO A 273 -14.02 1.45 -9.17
C PRO A 273 -13.23 1.69 -10.46
N VAL A 274 -12.10 0.99 -10.56
CA VAL A 274 -11.22 0.93 -11.73
C VAL A 274 -11.47 -0.35 -12.54
N LEU A 275 -10.90 -0.44 -13.73
CA LEU A 275 -10.84 -1.67 -14.50
C LEU A 275 -9.86 -2.65 -13.83
N GLY A 276 -10.28 -3.90 -13.67
CA GLY A 276 -9.58 -4.91 -12.88
C GLY A 276 -10.19 -5.04 -11.48
N TRP A 277 -9.95 -6.17 -10.81
CA TRP A 277 -10.57 -6.48 -9.52
C TRP A 277 -9.96 -5.68 -8.36
N THR A 278 -8.63 -5.53 -8.31
CA THR A 278 -7.95 -4.82 -7.22
C THR A 278 -7.97 -3.31 -7.44
N THR A 279 -7.99 -2.58 -6.33
CA THR A 279 -7.65 -1.16 -6.29
C THR A 279 -6.73 -0.93 -5.09
N HIS A 280 -5.63 -0.21 -5.30
CA HIS A 280 -4.61 0.07 -4.28
C HIS A 280 -3.99 1.44 -4.59
N HIS A 281 -3.48 2.13 -3.57
CA HIS A 281 -3.02 3.50 -3.72
C HIS A 281 -1.97 3.97 -2.71
N SER A 282 -1.48 5.18 -3.00
CA SER A 282 -0.88 6.07 -2.01
C SER A 282 -1.28 7.52 -2.28
N ILE A 283 -1.16 8.36 -1.26
CA ILE A 283 -1.40 9.81 -1.33
C ILE A 283 -0.15 10.55 -0.92
N VAL A 284 0.36 11.39 -1.80
CA VAL A 284 1.59 12.14 -1.57
C VAL A 284 1.40 13.62 -1.93
N ARG A 285 1.99 14.50 -1.13
CA ARG A 285 2.14 15.90 -1.49
C ARG A 285 3.44 16.08 -2.26
N TYR A 286 3.35 16.59 -3.48
CA TYR A 286 4.52 17.00 -4.25
C TYR A 286 4.38 18.46 -4.63
N ARG A 287 5.34 19.27 -4.17
CA ARG A 287 5.29 20.74 -4.27
C ARG A 287 4.01 21.29 -3.61
N ASP A 288 3.24 22.08 -4.33
CA ASP A 288 2.01 22.72 -3.89
C ASP A 288 0.75 21.85 -4.08
N LYS A 289 0.90 20.64 -4.62
CA LYS A 289 -0.23 19.77 -4.99
C LYS A 289 -0.21 18.43 -4.27
N TRP A 290 -1.40 17.85 -4.16
CA TRP A 290 -1.60 16.49 -3.68
C TRP A 290 -1.91 15.58 -4.86
N TYR A 291 -1.41 14.36 -4.80
CA TYR A 291 -1.59 13.35 -5.83
C TYR A 291 -2.04 12.04 -5.21
N LEU A 292 -3.02 11.41 -5.86
CA LEU A 292 -3.36 10.02 -5.67
C LEU A 292 -2.59 9.20 -6.70
N PHE A 293 -1.72 8.31 -6.25
CA PHE A 293 -1.19 7.24 -7.10
C PHE A 293 -2.06 6.01 -6.91
N TYR A 294 -2.44 5.36 -8.01
CA TYR A 294 -3.29 4.18 -8.00
C TYR A 294 -2.92 3.26 -9.16
N HIS A 295 -3.58 2.12 -9.33
CA HIS A 295 -3.43 1.29 -10.52
C HIS A 295 -4.78 0.94 -11.16
N ASP A 296 -4.74 0.50 -12.42
CA ASP A 296 -5.82 -0.25 -13.05
C ASP A 296 -5.25 -1.31 -14.01
N ALA A 297 -6.11 -2.13 -14.61
CA ALA A 297 -5.75 -3.15 -15.59
C ALA A 297 -5.93 -2.68 -17.05
N SER A 298 -5.94 -1.36 -17.32
CA SER A 298 -6.19 -0.85 -18.68
C SER A 298 -5.09 -1.22 -19.68
N LEU A 299 -3.82 -1.23 -19.26
CA LEU A 299 -2.70 -1.57 -20.13
C LEU A 299 -2.75 -3.04 -20.61
N SER A 300 -3.31 -3.95 -19.81
CA SER A 300 -3.43 -5.38 -20.13
C SER A 300 -4.76 -5.74 -20.79
N GLY A 301 -5.68 -4.79 -20.94
CA GLY A 301 -7.03 -5.07 -21.44
C GLY A 301 -7.94 -5.75 -20.40
N GLY A 302 -7.68 -5.56 -19.10
CA GLY A 302 -8.54 -6.05 -18.02
C GLY A 302 -8.06 -7.34 -17.36
N VAL A 303 -6.79 -7.69 -17.45
CA VAL A 303 -6.23 -8.87 -16.76
C VAL A 303 -5.83 -8.46 -15.33
N ASP A 304 -6.49 -9.05 -14.33
CA ASP A 304 -6.39 -8.63 -12.92
C ASP A 304 -4.98 -8.65 -12.33
N HIS A 305 -4.13 -9.59 -12.76
CA HIS A 305 -2.74 -9.72 -12.29
C HIS A 305 -1.73 -9.01 -13.20
N LYS A 306 -2.18 -8.17 -14.14
CA LYS A 306 -1.33 -7.38 -15.04
C LYS A 306 -1.78 -5.93 -15.04
N ARG A 307 -1.38 -5.20 -14.00
CA ARG A 307 -1.85 -3.85 -13.71
C ARG A 307 -0.87 -2.79 -14.20
N SER A 308 -1.30 -1.54 -14.18
CA SER A 308 -0.50 -0.38 -14.54
C SER A 308 -0.77 0.77 -13.59
N VAL A 309 0.29 1.34 -13.03
CA VAL A 309 0.23 2.47 -12.11
C VAL A 309 -0.10 3.73 -12.88
N LYS A 310 -0.94 4.56 -12.27
CA LYS A 310 -1.44 5.84 -12.73
C LYS A 310 -1.38 6.85 -11.60
N PHE A 311 -1.58 8.12 -11.92
CA PHE A 311 -1.80 9.15 -10.90
C PHE A 311 -2.87 10.16 -11.32
N ALA A 312 -3.49 10.79 -10.32
CA ALA A 312 -4.44 11.88 -10.47
C ALA A 312 -4.15 12.99 -9.44
N GLU A 313 -4.51 14.23 -9.75
CA GLU A 313 -4.47 15.31 -8.76
C GLU A 313 -5.57 15.08 -7.71
N LEU A 314 -5.19 15.04 -6.43
CA LEU A 314 -6.11 14.94 -5.31
C LEU A 314 -6.43 16.34 -4.78
N ARG A 315 -7.70 16.59 -4.49
CA ARG A 315 -8.17 17.89 -3.99
C ARG A 315 -8.94 17.72 -2.68
N TYR A 316 -8.57 18.53 -1.70
CA TYR A 316 -9.35 18.70 -0.47
C TYR A 316 -10.34 19.84 -0.66
N ARG A 317 -11.50 19.70 -0.03
CA ARG A 317 -12.44 20.78 0.25
C ARG A 317 -11.98 21.55 1.49
N ASP A 318 -12.56 22.73 1.70
CA ASP A 318 -12.21 23.60 2.84
C ASP A 318 -12.46 22.95 4.20
N ASP A 319 -13.41 22.01 4.29
CA ASP A 319 -13.71 21.24 5.51
C ASP A 319 -12.77 20.04 5.75
N GLY A 320 -11.75 19.87 4.89
CA GLY A 320 -10.81 18.77 4.95
C GLY A 320 -11.30 17.46 4.31
N THR A 321 -12.51 17.42 3.74
CA THR A 321 -12.97 16.24 2.98
C THR A 321 -12.32 16.17 1.60
N ILE A 322 -12.13 14.96 1.08
CA ILE A 322 -11.53 14.72 -0.25
C ILE A 322 -12.61 14.73 -1.33
N VAL A 323 -12.32 15.38 -2.46
CA VAL A 323 -13.16 15.31 -3.67
C VAL A 323 -12.95 13.95 -4.33
N THR A 324 -14.02 13.18 -4.48
CA THR A 324 -13.98 11.87 -5.13
C THR A 324 -13.52 11.99 -6.58
N ILE A 325 -12.61 11.10 -6.96
CA ILE A 325 -12.03 10.98 -8.30
C ILE A 325 -12.77 9.87 -9.04
N ASP A 326 -13.19 10.18 -10.27
CA ASP A 326 -13.58 9.18 -11.27
C ASP A 326 -12.37 8.95 -12.19
N PRO A 327 -11.82 7.72 -12.27
CA PRO A 327 -10.63 7.44 -13.07
C PRO A 327 -10.85 7.57 -14.58
N TYR A 328 -12.10 7.69 -15.05
CA TYR A 328 -12.48 7.66 -16.47
C TYR A 328 -13.28 8.89 -16.94
N ALA A 329 -13.41 9.92 -16.10
CA ALA A 329 -14.16 11.14 -16.39
C ALA A 329 -13.43 12.15 -17.29
#